data_AF-A0A942GRY0-F1
#
_entry.id   AF-A0A942GRY0-F1
#
_cell.length_a   1.000
_cell.length_b   1.000
_cell.length_c   1.000
_cell.angle_alpha   90.00
_cell.angle_beta   90.00
_cell.angle_gamma   90.00
#
_symmetry.space_group_name_H-M   'P 1'
#
loop_
_entity.id
_entity.type
_entity.pdbx_description
1 polymer ?
#
loop_
_entity_poly.entity_id
_entity_poly.type
_entity_poly.pdbx_seq_one_letter_code
_entity_poly.pdbx_strand_id
1 'polypeptide(L)'
;MYLVPKNVRARFELVPGFGIPELALCAVGLVVGATLGFVFSLFNASPLVRMVLLVVPTGFMFFATRPGLEGESLFGLVVLYRRWKTGQRRYFNVPQGGEFL
;
A
#
# COMPACT_ATOMS: atom_id res chain seq x y z
N MET A 1 18.63 -0.29 -32.26
CA MET A 1 18.60 -0.97 -30.94
C MET A 1 18.22 0.05 -29.90
N TYR A 2 17.08 -0.14 -29.22
CA TYR A 2 16.67 0.76 -28.14
C TYR A 2 17.58 0.48 -26.92
N LEU A 3 18.39 1.48 -26.54
CA LEU A 3 19.19 1.46 -25.31
C LEU A 3 18.24 1.67 -24.12
N VAL A 4 17.43 0.66 -23.81
CA VAL A 4 16.78 0.61 -22.49
C VAL A 4 17.90 0.33 -21.49
N PRO A 5 18.18 1.25 -20.56
CA PRO A 5 19.22 1.04 -19.56
C PRO A 5 18.89 -0.27 -18.83
N LYS A 6 19.88 -1.16 -18.65
CA LYS A 6 19.71 -2.44 -17.94
C LYS A 6 19.15 -2.30 -16.51
N ASN A 7 19.15 -1.07 -15.99
CA ASN A 7 18.67 -0.72 -14.65
C ASN A 7 17.17 -0.38 -14.60
N VAL A 8 16.48 -0.29 -15.74
CA VAL A 8 15.04 -0.06 -15.78
C VAL A 8 14.34 -1.40 -15.65
N ARG A 9 13.96 -1.75 -14.42
CA ARG A 9 13.06 -2.89 -14.17
C ARG A 9 11.63 -2.42 -14.41
N ALA A 10 11.02 -2.88 -15.50
CA ALA A 10 9.59 -2.74 -15.66
C ALA A 10 8.89 -3.61 -14.60
N ARG A 11 8.12 -2.99 -13.71
CA ARG A 11 7.23 -3.72 -12.82
C ARG A 11 6.04 -4.21 -13.64
N PHE A 12 5.50 -5.39 -13.32
CA PHE A 12 4.26 -5.84 -13.96
C PHE A 12 3.10 -4.97 -13.47
N GLU A 13 2.61 -4.10 -14.35
CA GLU A 13 1.47 -3.20 -14.14
C GLU A 13 0.29 -3.73 -14.97
N LEU A 14 -0.85 -4.00 -14.33
CA LEU A 14 -2.09 -4.35 -15.01
C LEU A 14 -2.73 -3.10 -15.65
N VAL A 15 -2.59 -1.97 -14.97
CA VAL A 15 -2.99 -0.62 -15.39
C VAL A 15 -1.84 0.30 -14.98
N PRO A 16 -1.53 1.37 -15.72
CA PRO A 16 -0.46 2.30 -15.33
C PRO A 16 -0.57 2.69 -13.86
N GLY A 17 0.45 2.33 -13.08
CA GLY A 17 0.48 2.60 -11.63
C GLY A 17 -0.20 1.55 -10.71
N PHE A 18 -0.80 0.48 -11.25
CA PHE A 18 -1.46 -0.59 -10.50
C PHE A 18 -0.92 -1.96 -10.94
N GLY A 19 -0.12 -2.60 -10.10
CA GLY A 19 0.48 -3.90 -10.36
C GLY A 19 -0.09 -5.04 -9.51
N ILE A 20 0.64 -6.16 -9.53
CA ILE A 20 0.34 -7.36 -8.73
C ILE A 20 0.30 -7.08 -7.21
N PRO A 21 1.20 -6.30 -6.59
CA PRO A 21 1.13 -6.09 -5.14
C PRO A 21 -0.09 -5.26 -4.73
N GLU A 22 -0.50 -4.29 -5.55
CA GLU A 22 -1.72 -3.50 -5.32
C GLU A 22 -2.97 -4.38 -5.46
N LEU A 23 -3.00 -5.27 -6.45
CA LEU A 23 -4.06 -6.27 -6.61
C LEU A 23 -4.16 -7.19 -5.37
N ALA A 24 -3.02 -7.65 -4.86
CA ALA A 24 -2.99 -8.48 -3.66
C ALA A 24 -3.55 -7.75 -2.43
N LEU A 25 -3.27 -6.45 -2.27
CA LEU A 25 -3.86 -5.64 -1.20
C LEU A 25 -5.38 -5.50 -1.35
N CYS A 26 -5.88 -5.28 -2.56
CA CYS A 26 -7.31 -5.26 -2.84
C CYS A 26 -7.97 -6.62 -2.52
N ALA A 27 -7.30 -7.72 -2.83
CA ALA A 27 -7.78 -9.07 -2.49
C ALA A 27 -7.87 -9.27 -0.97
N VAL A 28 -6.91 -8.75 -0.20
CA VAL A 28 -6.99 -8.75 1.28
C VAL A 28 -8.21 -7.96 1.76
N GLY A 29 -8.46 -6.77 1.19
CA GLY A 29 -9.67 -5.97 1.49
C GLY A 29 -10.97 -6.74 1.22
N LEU A 30 -11.02 -7.48 0.12
CA LEU A 30 -12.16 -8.32 -0.25
C LEU A 30 -12.36 -9.47 0.74
N VAL A 31 -11.30 -10.17 1.12
CA VAL A 31 -11.37 -11.26 2.10
C VAL A 31 -11.85 -10.74 3.45
N VAL A 32 -11.34 -9.59 3.90
CA VAL A 32 -11.77 -8.93 5.14
C VAL A 32 -13.25 -8.56 5.07
N GLY A 33 -13.68 -7.92 3.99
CA GLY A 33 -15.07 -7.52 3.80
C GLY A 33 -16.04 -8.71 3.72
N ALA A 34 -15.64 -9.79 3.03
CA ALA A 34 -16.40 -11.03 2.96
C ALA A 34 -16.51 -11.71 4.33
N THR A 35 -15.42 -11.72 5.11
CA THR A 35 -15.41 -12.27 6.47
C THR A 35 -16.34 -11.49 7.38
N LEU A 36 -16.27 -10.15 7.35
CA LEU A 36 -17.19 -9.29 8.11
C LEU A 36 -18.64 -9.48 7.69
N GLY A 37 -18.91 -9.52 6.38
CA GLY A 37 -20.26 -9.77 5.85
C GLY A 37 -20.81 -11.14 6.27
N PHE A 38 -19.97 -12.17 6.33
CA PHE A 38 -20.33 -13.50 6.81
C PHE A 38 -20.66 -13.51 8.30
N VAL A 39 -19.83 -12.88 9.14
CA VAL A 39 -20.09 -12.78 10.59
C VAL A 39 -21.41 -12.04 10.84
N PHE A 40 -21.64 -10.92 10.15
CA PHE A 40 -22.90 -10.17 10.28
C PHE A 40 -24.10 -10.92 9.71
N SER A 41 -23.88 -11.86 8.78
CA SER A 41 -24.95 -12.74 8.29
C SER A 41 -25.56 -13.60 9.40
N LEU A 42 -24.77 -13.99 10.40
CA LEU A 42 -25.24 -14.79 11.53
C LEU A 42 -26.24 -14.04 12.41
N PHE A 43 -26.25 -12.70 12.37
CA PHE A 43 -27.10 -11.84 13.18
C PHE A 43 -28.34 -11.32 12.42
N ASN A 44 -28.74 -11.97 11.32
CA ASN A 44 -29.85 -11.53 10.46
C ASN A 44 -29.69 -10.08 9.95
N ALA A 45 -28.45 -9.62 9.75
CA ALA A 45 -28.20 -8.31 9.17
C ALA A 45 -28.78 -8.22 7.75
N SER A 46 -29.35 -7.05 7.43
CA SER A 46 -29.94 -6.78 6.12
C SER A 46 -28.91 -6.99 5.00
N PRO A 47 -29.35 -7.45 3.80
CA PRO A 47 -28.45 -7.68 2.68
C PRO A 47 -27.68 -6.41 2.27
N LEU A 48 -28.26 -5.24 2.53
CA LEU A 48 -27.65 -3.93 2.28
C LEU A 48 -26.42 -3.70 3.16
N VAL A 49 -26.50 -4.01 4.46
CA VAL A 49 -25.35 -3.91 5.39
C VAL A 49 -24.22 -4.86 4.97
N ARG A 50 -24.56 -6.06 4.50
CA ARG A 50 -23.55 -7.02 4.01
C ARG A 50 -22.82 -6.52 2.77
N MET A 51 -23.54 -5.93 1.82
CA MET A 51 -22.91 -5.32 0.64
C MET A 51 -22.01 -4.16 1.01
N VAL A 52 -22.44 -3.28 1.92
CA VAL A 52 -21.62 -2.18 2.42
C VAL A 52 -20.34 -2.70 3.08
N LEU A 53 -20.45 -3.71 3.95
CA LEU A 53 -19.31 -4.32 4.62
C LEU A 53 -18.33 -5.03 3.67
N LEU A 54 -18.78 -5.45 2.48
CA LEU A 54 -17.92 -6.03 1.46
C LEU A 54 -17.25 -4.95 0.59
N VAL A 55 -18.01 -3.95 0.17
CA VAL A 55 -17.56 -2.91 -0.76
C VAL A 55 -16.64 -1.91 -0.07
N VAL A 56 -16.95 -1.49 1.16
CA VAL A 56 -16.19 -0.44 1.85
C VAL A 56 -14.73 -0.84 2.10
N PRO A 57 -14.41 -2.01 2.67
CA PRO A 57 -13.01 -2.40 2.89
C PRO A 57 -12.23 -2.61 1.59
N THR A 58 -12.89 -3.19 0.59
CA THR A 58 -12.29 -3.41 -0.74
C THR A 58 -12.00 -2.09 -1.44
N GLY A 59 -12.97 -1.16 -1.45
CA GLY A 59 -12.84 0.17 -2.01
C GLY A 59 -11.77 0.99 -1.27
N PHE A 60 -11.72 0.89 0.05
CA PHE A 60 -10.68 1.53 0.85
C PHE A 60 -9.27 1.05 0.45
N MET A 61 -9.07 -0.25 0.30
CA MET A 61 -7.79 -0.79 -0.16
C MET A 61 -7.44 -0.33 -1.58
N PHE A 62 -8.42 -0.23 -2.47
CA PHE A 62 -8.21 0.30 -3.81
C PHE A 62 -7.77 1.76 -3.80
N PHE A 63 -8.40 2.61 -2.99
CA PHE A 63 -7.98 4.01 -2.85
C PHE A 63 -6.63 4.16 -2.14
N ALA A 64 -6.32 3.30 -1.16
CA ALA A 64 -5.04 3.32 -0.46
C ALA A 64 -3.87 2.88 -1.36
N THR A 65 -4.13 2.04 -2.37
CA THR A 65 -3.12 1.54 -3.30
C THR A 65 -2.98 2.39 -4.56
N ARG A 66 -3.97 3.24 -4.87
CA ARG A 66 -3.87 4.18 -5.99
C ARG A 66 -2.64 5.09 -5.84
N PRO A 67 -1.77 5.20 -6.86
CA PRO A 67 -0.68 6.15 -6.85
C PRO A 67 -1.24 7.58 -6.89
N GLY A 68 -0.71 8.45 -6.04
CA GLY A 68 -1.02 9.87 -6.04
C GLY A 68 -0.35 10.61 -7.19
N LEU A 69 -0.52 11.94 -7.23
CA LEU A 69 0.11 12.82 -8.24
C LEU A 69 1.65 12.72 -8.26
N GLU A 70 2.26 12.33 -7.14
CA GLU A 70 3.70 12.19 -6.97
C GLU A 70 4.23 10.80 -7.37
N GLY A 71 3.37 9.90 -7.83
CA GLY A 71 3.73 8.54 -8.28
C GLY A 71 3.82 7.49 -7.16
N GLU A 72 3.87 7.91 -5.89
CA GLU A 72 3.83 7.04 -4.72
C GLU A 72 2.38 6.78 -4.26
N SER A 73 2.08 5.56 -3.83
CA SER A 73 0.78 5.22 -3.22
C SER A 73 0.76 5.57 -1.73
N LEU A 74 -0.44 5.74 -1.14
CA LEU A 74 -0.57 5.98 0.31
C LEU A 74 0.07 4.84 1.12
N PHE A 75 -0.04 3.61 0.62
CA PHE A 75 0.67 2.47 1.20
C PHE A 75 2.19 2.64 1.13
N GLY A 76 2.72 3.06 -0.02
CA GLY A 76 4.15 3.36 -0.21
C GLY A 76 4.66 4.41 0.79
N LEU A 77 3.90 5.50 0.97
CA LEU A 77 4.18 6.55 1.96
C LEU A 77 4.20 6.01 3.39
N VAL A 78 3.26 5.15 3.77
CA VAL A 78 3.25 4.53 5.11
C VAL A 78 4.46 3.64 5.32
N VAL A 79 4.83 2.82 4.33
CA VAL A 79 6.03 1.98 4.40
C VAL A 79 7.29 2.83 4.48
N LEU A 80 7.38 3.90 3.69
CA LEU A 80 8.50 4.84 3.69
C LEU A 80 8.62 5.52 5.05
N TYR A 81 7.51 6.00 5.61
CA TYR A 81 7.46 6.59 6.94
C TYR A 81 7.93 5.61 8.02
N ARG A 82 7.48 4.35 7.98
CA ARG A 82 7.94 3.32 8.93
C ARG A 82 9.43 3.06 8.79
N ARG A 83 9.95 2.94 7.57
CA ARG A 83 11.39 2.78 7.30
C ARG A 83 12.20 3.96 7.79
N TRP A 84 11.74 5.18 7.52
CA TRP A 84 12.36 6.41 7.98
C TRP A 84 12.41 6.47 9.51
N LYS A 85 11.29 6.21 10.18
CA LYS A 85 11.20 6.17 11.65
C LYS A 85 12.18 5.17 12.27
N THR A 86 12.35 4.00 11.65
CA THR A 86 13.34 3.00 12.11
C THR A 86 14.79 3.38 11.74
N GLY A 87 14.99 4.07 10.62
CA GLY A 87 16.29 4.45 10.08
C GLY A 87 16.88 5.74 10.65
N GLN A 88 16.07 6.62 11.25
CA GLN A 88 16.54 7.89 11.84
C GLN A 88 17.65 7.69 12.89
N ARG A 89 17.70 6.53 13.55
CA ARG A 89 18.75 6.23 14.55
C ARG A 89 20.16 6.11 13.96
N ARG A 90 20.33 5.95 12.64
CA ARG A 90 21.66 5.82 12.00
C ARG A 90 22.31 7.16 11.65
N TYR A 91 21.53 8.20 11.38
CA TYR A 91 22.05 9.50 10.94
C TYR A 91 22.17 10.54 12.07
N PHE A 92 21.60 10.25 13.26
CA PHE A 92 21.75 11.13 14.43
C PHE A 92 23.11 11.00 15.13
N ASN A 93 23.91 9.99 14.77
CA ASN A 93 25.25 9.77 15.32
C ASN A 93 26.34 10.28 14.36
N VAL A 94 26.23 11.53 13.91
CA VAL A 94 27.40 12.25 13.39
C VAL A 94 28.00 12.99 14.59
N PRO A 95 29.20 12.63 15.07
CA PRO A 95 29.87 13.43 16.08
C PRO A 95 30.14 14.82 15.47
N GLN A 96 29.66 15.89 16.10
CA GLN A 96 30.00 17.28 15.77
C GLN A 96 31.44 17.64 16.17
N GLY A 97 32.41 16.74 15.96
CA GLY A 97 33.76 16.88 16.48
C GLY A 97 34.76 16.03 15.72
N GLY A 98 34.90 16.31 14.43
CA GLY A 98 36.06 15.88 13.66
C GLY A 98 36.84 17.13 13.28
N GLU A 99 37.69 17.61 14.19
CA GLU A 99 38.73 18.57 13.85
C GLU A 99 39.52 18.01 12.67
N PHE A 100 39.52 18.76 11.57
CA PHE A 100 40.47 18.57 10.49
C PHE A 100 41.82 19.10 10.97
N LEU A 101 42.69 18.17 11.40
CA LEU A 101 44.14 18.38 11.49
C LEU A 101 44.84 17.41 10.54
#